data_AF-A0A1Y3AX74-F1
#
_entry.id   AF-A0A1Y3AX74-F1
#
_cell.length_a   1.000
_cell.length_b   1.000
_cell.length_c   1.000
_cell.angle_alpha   90.00
_cell.angle_beta   90.00
_cell.angle_gamma   90.00
#
_symmetry.space_group_name_H-M   'P 1'
#
loop_
_entity.id
_entity.type
_entity.pdbx_description
1 polymer ?
#
loop_
_entity_poly.entity_id
_entity_poly.type
_entity_poly.pdbx_seq_one_letter_code
_entity_poly.pdbx_strand_id
1 'polypeptide(L)' 'MFRKPKRIRTAFSPGQLLRLEEIFEKNRYVVGCERKQLARDLNLSETQIKVWFQNRRTKHKREKHIVNNNVVNH' A
#
# COMPACT_ATOMS: atom_id res chain seq x y z
N MET A 1 -22.77 -21.92 8.25
CA MET A 1 -21.48 -21.21 8.34
C MET A 1 -20.99 -20.84 6.95
N PHE A 2 -21.25 -19.60 6.49
CA PHE A 2 -20.79 -19.16 5.16
C PHE A 2 -19.28 -18.87 5.21
N ARG A 3 -18.48 -19.72 4.55
CA ARG A 3 -17.04 -19.47 4.39
C ARG A 3 -16.87 -18.25 3.49
N LYS A 4 -16.37 -17.15 4.05
CA LYS A 4 -16.08 -15.92 3.28
C LYS A 4 -15.21 -16.30 2.07
N PRO A 5 -15.58 -15.89 0.84
CA PRO A 5 -14.81 -16.19 -0.36
C PRO A 5 -13.34 -15.79 -0.18
N LYS A 6 -12.41 -16.70 -0.52
CA LYS A 6 -10.99 -16.37 -0.57
C LYS A 6 -10.81 -15.21 -1.55
N ARG A 7 -10.38 -14.05 -1.04
CA ARG A 7 -10.09 -12.89 -1.88
C ARG A 7 -9.03 -13.29 -2.89
N ILE A 8 -9.33 -13.15 -4.18
CA ILE A 8 -8.36 -13.35 -5.26
C ILE A 8 -7.22 -12.36 -5.02
N ARG A 9 -5.98 -12.87 -5.01
CA ARG A 9 -4.80 -12.02 -4.93
C ARG A 9 -4.70 -11.23 -6.22
N THR A 10 -4.98 -9.93 -6.15
CA THR A 10 -4.68 -9.03 -7.26
C THR A 10 -3.16 -8.82 -7.30
N ALA A 11 -2.54 -9.13 -8.43
CA ALA A 11 -1.19 -8.68 -8.74
C ALA A 11 -1.26 -7.29 -9.36
N PHE A 12 -0.47 -6.35 -8.85
CA PHE A 12 -0.31 -5.03 -9.46
C PHE A 12 0.78 -5.10 -10.54
N SER A 13 0.58 -4.40 -11.66
CA SER A 13 1.61 -4.27 -12.67
C SER A 13 2.78 -3.40 -12.16
N PRO A 14 3.98 -3.51 -12.74
CA PRO A 14 5.11 -2.68 -12.36
C PRO A 14 4.82 -1.17 -12.46
N GLY A 15 4.09 -0.74 -13.49
CA GLY A 15 3.67 0.66 -13.64
C GLY A 15 2.69 1.11 -12.57
N GLN A 16 1.75 0.25 -12.15
CA GLN A 16 0.85 0.55 -11.04
C GLN A 16 1.62 0.68 -9.72
N LEU A 17 2.59 -0.20 -9.47
CA LEU A 17 3.43 -0.15 -8.27
C LEU A 17 4.26 1.13 -8.22
N LEU A 18 4.93 1.48 -9.32
CA LEU A 18 5.72 2.70 -9.42
C LEU A 18 4.88 3.93 -9.05
N ARG A 19 3.69 4.05 -9.65
CA ARG A 19 2.81 5.19 -9.39
C ARG A 19 2.29 5.23 -7.95
N LEU A 20 1.98 4.06 -7.37
CA LEU A 20 1.58 3.95 -5.97
C LEU A 20 2.70 4.37 -5.02
N GLU A 21 3.95 4.01 -5.32
CA GLU A 21 5.13 4.40 -4.54
C GLU A 21 5.41 5.90 -4.64
N GLU A 22 5.40 6.49 -5.84
CA GLU A 22 5.58 7.94 -6.03
C GLU A 22 4.58 8.76 -5.18
N ILE A 23 3.31 8.34 -5.17
CA ILE A 23 2.28 9.01 -4.38
C ILE A 23 2.50 8.77 -2.90
N PHE A 24 2.89 7.56 -2.50
CA PHE A 24 3.18 7.25 -1.10
C PHE A 24 4.32 8.09 -0.52
N GLU A 25 5.36 8.36 -1.31
CA GLU A 25 6.48 9.21 -0.90
C GLU A 25 6.04 10.66 -0.67
N LYS A 26 5.13 11.17 -1.51
CA LYS A 26 4.54 12.51 -1.37
C LYS A 26 3.53 12.58 -0.23
N ASN A 27 2.67 11.57 -0.11
CA ASN A 27 1.61 11.49 0.88
C ASN A 27 1.39 10.04 1.34
N ARG A 28 1.73 9.76 2.60
CA ARG A 28 1.58 8.42 3.21
C ARG A 28 0.11 8.03 3.49
N TYR A 29 -0.84 8.94 3.28
CA TYR A 29 -2.26 8.76 3.58
C TYR A 29 -3.14 9.33 2.47
N VAL A 30 -3.66 8.46 1.60
CA VAL A 30 -4.68 8.85 0.61
C VAL A 30 -6.09 8.89 1.20
N VAL A 31 -6.74 10.04 1.10
CA VAL A 31 -8.12 10.27 1.58
C VAL A 31 -9.13 10.25 0.43
N GLY A 32 -10.44 10.31 0.74
CA GLY A 32 -11.52 9.91 -0.16
C GLY A 32 -11.44 10.41 -1.61
N CYS A 33 -11.15 11.71 -1.83
CA CYS A 33 -11.03 12.27 -3.18
C CYS A 33 -9.79 11.74 -3.92
N GLU A 34 -8.62 11.84 -3.30
CA GLU A 34 -7.35 11.35 -3.87
C GLU A 34 -7.41 9.85 -4.17
N ARG A 35 -8.05 9.08 -3.28
CA ARG A 35 -8.22 7.63 -3.44
C ARG A 35 -9.09 7.30 -4.65
N LYS A 36 -10.20 8.03 -4.84
CA LYS A 36 -11.09 7.86 -5.99
C LYS A 36 -10.37 8.20 -7.29
N GLN A 37 -9.60 9.27 -7.32
CA GLN A 37 -8.82 9.65 -8.49
C GLN A 37 -7.78 8.58 -8.82
N LEU A 38 -7.00 8.16 -7.82
CA LEU A 38 -5.95 7.14 -7.99
C LEU A 38 -6.49 5.78 -8.42
N ALA A 39 -7.66 5.40 -7.89
CA ALA A 39 -8.37 4.19 -8.30
C ALA A 39 -8.71 4.24 -9.80
N ARG A 40 -9.24 5.37 -10.29
CA ARG A 40 -9.54 5.55 -11.73
C ARG A 40 -8.28 5.53 -12.58
N ASP A 41 -7.26 6.29 -12.19
CA ASP A 41 -6.02 6.43 -12.95
C ASP A 41 -5.28 5.10 -13.14
N LEU A 42 -5.33 4.23 -12.12
CA LEU A 42 -4.66 2.93 -12.13
C LEU A 42 -5.57 1.77 -12.55
N ASN A 43 -6.84 2.04 -12.86
CA ASN A 43 -7.87 1.03 -13.10
C ASN A 43 -7.96 0.00 -11.95
N LEU A 44 -7.96 0.49 -10.72
CA LEU A 44 -8.06 -0.29 -9.47
C LEU A 44 -9.30 0.14 -8.68
N SER A 45 -9.72 -0.66 -7.72
CA SER A 45 -10.75 -0.29 -6.74
C SER A 45 -10.17 0.55 -5.61
N GLU A 46 -10.98 1.45 -5.03
CA GLU A 46 -10.62 2.20 -3.82
C GLU A 46 -10.17 1.29 -2.67
N THR A 47 -10.74 0.08 -2.58
CA THR A 47 -10.36 -0.93 -1.59
C THR A 47 -8.94 -1.45 -1.83
N GLN A 48 -8.55 -1.73 -3.09
CA GLN A 48 -7.18 -2.15 -3.41
C GLN A 48 -6.18 -1.04 -3.08
N ILE A 49 -6.49 0.21 -3.42
CA ILE A 49 -5.68 1.37 -3.04
C ILE A 49 -5.54 1.45 -1.51
N LYS A 50 -6.66 1.39 -0.77
CA LYS A 50 -6.65 1.43 0.70
C LYS A 50 -5.77 0.33 1.31
N VAL A 51 -5.93 -0.90 0.84
CA VAL A 51 -5.16 -2.06 1.34
C VAL A 51 -3.68 -1.94 1.00
N TRP A 52 -3.35 -1.49 -0.22
CA TRP A 52 -1.95 -1.27 -0.61
C TRP A 52 -1.29 -0.22 0.27
N PHE A 53 -1.93 0.94 0.50
CA PHE A 53 -1.40 1.98 1.38
C PHE A 53 -1.25 1.50 2.83
N GLN A 54 -2.19 0.70 3.33
CA GLN A 54 -2.09 0.10 4.66
C GLN A 54 -0.89 -0.88 4.75
N ASN A 55 -0.72 -1.75 3.76
CA ASN A 55 0.39 -2.69 3.71
C ASN A 55 1.73 -1.97 3.56
N ARG A 56 1.80 -0.93 2.72
CA ARG A 56 3.01 -0.13 2.52
C ARG A 56 3.43 0.60 3.79
N ARG A 57 2.49 1.16 4.56
CA ARG A 57 2.77 1.76 5.88
C ARG A 57 3.32 0.73 6.88
N THR A 58 2.74 -0.48 6.92
CA THR A 58 3.25 -1.56 7.77
C THR A 58 4.67 -1.96 7.37
N LYS A 59 4.96 -2.06 6.06
CA LYS A 59 6.30 -2.33 5.55
C LYS A 59 7.27 -1.22 5.95
N HIS A 60 6.90 0.05 5.74
CA HIS A 60 7.70 1.22 6.12
C HIS A 60 8.02 1.27 7.61
N LYS A 61 7.03 0.96 8.46
CA LYS A 61 7.23 0.84 9.91
C LYS A 61 8.21 -0.28 10.21
N ARG A 62 8.02 -1.48 9.62
CA ARG A 62 8.92 -2.61 9.84
C ARG A 62 10.35 -2.32 9.37
N GLU A 63 10.52 -1.69 8.21
CA GLU A 63 11.82 -1.25 7.68
C GLU A 63 12.52 -0.32 8.69
N LYS A 64 11.80 0.68 9.25
CA LYS A 64 12.34 1.55 10.30
C LYS A 64 12.71 0.80 11.59
N HIS A 65 11.89 -0.14 12.03
CA HIS A 65 12.18 -0.94 13.22
C HIS A 65 13.36 -1.88 13.01
N ILE A 66 13.52 -2.48 11.82
CA ILE A 66 14.68 -3.32 11.48
C ILE A 66 15.95 -2.46 11.47
N VAL A 67 15.93 -1.28 10.86
CA VAL A 67 17.06 -0.36 10.88
C VAL A 67 17.43 0.01 12.33
N ASN A 68 16.45 0.32 13.17
CA ASN A 68 16.72 0.72 14.56
C ASN A 68 17.28 -0.42 15.45
N ASN A 69 16.99 -1.68 15.14
CA ASN A 69 17.54 -2.84 15.89
C ASN A 69 18.95 -3.23 15.42
N ASN A 70 19.39 -2.80 14.24
CA ASN A 70 20.75 -3.07 13.76
C ASN A 70 21.78 -2.02 14.20
N VAL A 71 21.35 -0.89 14.77
CA VAL A 71 22.23 0.20 15.24
C VAL A 71 22.64 0.05 16.71
N VAL A 72 22.04 -0.89 17.46
CA VAL A 72 22.32 -1.09 18.90
C VAL A 72 23.36 -2.18 19.21
N ASN A 73 24.17 -2.60 18.23
CA ASN A 73 25.27 -3.56 18.41
C ASN A 73 26.65 -2.96 18.06
N HIS A 74 26.96 -1.81 18.66
CA HIS A 74 28.35 -1.35 18.84
C HIS A 74 28.49 -0.72 20.22
#